data_AF-B9YD51-F1
#
_entry.id   AF-B9YD51-F1
#
_cell.length_a   1.000
_cell.length_b   1.000
_cell.length_c   1.000
_cell.angle_alpha   90.00
_cell.angle_beta   90.00
_cell.angle_gamma   90.00
#
_symmetry.space_group_name_H-M   'P 1'
#
loop_
_entity.id
_entity.type
_entity.pdbx_description
1 polymer ?
#
loop_
_entity_poly.entity_id
_entity_poly.type
_entity_poly.pdbx_seq_one_letter_code
_entity_poly.pdbx_strand_id
1 'polypeptide(L)'
;MENNEMFVLADQFKALRDEKADAEAHLKEINAAIETADYQLATMMTESETQNFTHAGVMFSLTTKTHASATADRKDELFSALRSEGFGNLVYETVNAKSLSALVKEQIAENDDALPDWQDGLVNVFEKTTVGVRKSTRK
;
A
#
# COMPACT_ATOMS: atom_id res chain seq x y z
N MET A 1 9.18 -26.53 29.50
CA MET A 1 8.10 -25.53 29.52
C MET A 1 8.29 -24.51 28.40
N GLU A 2 9.51 -24.08 28.08
CA GLU A 2 9.82 -23.15 26.96
C GLU A 2 9.29 -23.55 25.58
N ASN A 3 9.29 -24.85 25.21
CA ASN A 3 8.72 -25.31 23.94
C ASN A 3 7.20 -25.04 23.83
N ASN A 4 6.47 -24.97 24.94
CA ASN A 4 5.02 -24.76 24.90
C ASN A 4 4.71 -23.30 24.52
N GLU A 5 5.40 -22.33 25.12
CA GLU A 5 5.21 -20.91 24.82
C GLU A 5 5.59 -20.57 23.38
N MET A 6 6.67 -21.18 22.85
CA MET A 6 7.06 -21.01 21.45
C MET A 6 5.99 -21.53 20.48
N PHE A 7 5.35 -22.67 20.76
CA PHE A 7 4.27 -23.18 19.93
C PHE A 7 3.01 -22.32 20.03
N VAL A 8 2.65 -21.85 21.22
CA VAL A 8 1.52 -20.91 21.41
C VAL A 8 1.74 -19.62 20.62
N LEU A 9 2.95 -19.04 20.69
CA LEU A 9 3.29 -17.85 19.91
C LEU A 9 3.32 -18.12 18.41
N ALA A 10 3.77 -19.30 17.97
CA ALA A 10 3.73 -19.68 16.56
C ALA A 10 2.30 -19.80 16.03
N ASP A 11 1.40 -20.40 16.80
CA ASP A 11 -0.02 -20.52 16.47
C ASP A 11 -0.68 -19.14 16.43
N GLN A 12 -0.41 -18.28 17.42
CA GLN A 12 -0.90 -16.90 17.44
C GLN A 12 -0.36 -16.11 16.24
N PHE A 13 0.93 -16.21 15.95
CA PHE A 13 1.56 -15.51 14.82
C PHE A 13 0.96 -15.94 13.48
N LYS A 14 0.69 -17.23 13.32
CA LYS A 14 0.01 -17.75 12.13
C LYS A 14 -1.43 -17.24 12.05
N ALA A 15 -2.20 -17.34 13.14
CA ALA A 15 -3.58 -16.89 13.18
C ALA A 15 -3.72 -15.40 12.81
N LEU A 16 -2.83 -14.55 13.33
CA LEU A 16 -2.79 -13.11 12.97
C LEU A 16 -2.49 -12.86 11.49
N ARG A 17 -1.63 -13.68 10.87
CA ARG A 17 -1.34 -13.56 9.42
C ARG A 17 -2.53 -13.98 8.57
N ASP A 18 -3.24 -15.03 8.99
CA ASP A 18 -4.43 -15.52 8.31
C ASP A 18 -5.57 -14.50 8.47
N GLU A 19 -5.83 -13.99 9.68
CA GLU A 19 -6.80 -12.92 9.95
C GLU A 19 -6.50 -11.66 9.15
N LYS A 20 -5.23 -11.24 9.07
CA LYS A 20 -4.84 -10.11 8.23
C LYS A 20 -5.21 -10.34 6.77
N ALA A 21 -4.93 -11.52 6.23
CA ALA A 21 -5.23 -11.83 4.83
C ALA A 21 -6.75 -11.81 4.56
N ASP A 22 -7.54 -12.37 5.48
CA ASP A 22 -9.00 -12.36 5.39
C ASP A 22 -9.56 -10.94 5.50
N ALA A 23 -9.03 -10.12 6.41
CA ALA A 23 -9.42 -8.73 6.55
C ALA A 23 -9.07 -7.89 5.31
N GLU A 24 -7.89 -8.10 4.70
CA GLU A 24 -7.50 -7.45 3.45
C GLU A 24 -8.43 -7.84 2.29
N ALA A 25 -8.86 -9.10 2.22
CA ALA A 25 -9.83 -9.57 1.22
C ALA A 25 -11.21 -8.92 1.44
N HIS A 26 -11.72 -8.93 2.68
CA HIS A 26 -13.01 -8.34 3.01
C HIS A 26 -13.02 -6.81 2.80
N LEU A 27 -11.91 -6.12 3.09
CA LEU A 27 -11.77 -4.69 2.81
C LEU A 27 -11.92 -4.40 1.30
N LYS A 28 -11.33 -5.25 0.46
CA LYS A 28 -11.47 -5.13 -1.00
C LYS A 28 -12.91 -5.30 -1.46
N GLU A 29 -13.63 -6.25 -0.87
CA GLU A 29 -15.06 -6.49 -1.16
C GLU A 29 -15.93 -5.29 -0.74
N ILE A 30 -15.71 -4.76 0.48
CA ILE A 30 -16.42 -3.58 0.98
C ILE A 30 -16.17 -2.37 0.07
N ASN A 31 -14.92 -2.13 -0.33
CA ASN A 31 -14.60 -1.01 -1.22
C ASN A 31 -15.33 -1.13 -2.56
N ALA A 32 -15.36 -2.33 -3.17
CA ALA A 32 -16.10 -2.56 -4.41
C ALA A 32 -17.62 -2.37 -4.23
N ALA A 33 -18.18 -2.80 -3.09
CA ALA A 33 -19.59 -2.61 -2.77
C ALA A 33 -19.93 -1.12 -2.57
N ILE A 34 -19.05 -0.35 -1.92
CA ILE A 34 -19.19 1.10 -1.76
C ILE A 34 -19.18 1.80 -3.13
N GLU A 35 -18.21 1.48 -3.99
CA GLU A 35 -18.13 2.06 -5.34
C GLU A 35 -19.39 1.75 -6.17
N THR A 36 -19.92 0.53 -6.06
CA THR A 36 -21.15 0.12 -6.73
C THR A 36 -22.36 0.89 -6.21
N ALA A 37 -22.50 1.01 -4.88
CA ALA A 37 -23.60 1.73 -4.25
C ALA A 37 -23.54 3.23 -4.55
N ASP A 38 -22.35 3.84 -4.55
CA ASP A 38 -22.13 5.23 -4.93
C ASP A 38 -22.58 5.49 -6.37
N TYR A 39 -22.14 4.66 -7.31
CA TYR A 39 -22.55 4.76 -8.71
C TYR A 39 -24.07 4.64 -8.91
N GLN A 40 -24.69 3.63 -8.27
CA GLN A 40 -26.14 3.42 -8.36
C GLN A 40 -26.91 4.60 -7.75
N LEU A 41 -26.48 5.08 -6.58
CA LEU A 41 -27.12 6.20 -5.92
C LEU A 41 -26.99 7.48 -6.74
N ALA A 42 -25.80 7.77 -7.27
CA ALA A 42 -25.57 8.93 -8.14
C ALA A 42 -26.42 8.85 -9.43
N THR A 43 -26.55 7.65 -10.01
CA THR A 43 -27.41 7.42 -11.18
C THR A 43 -28.88 7.71 -10.85
N MET A 44 -29.41 7.14 -9.77
CA MET A 44 -30.80 7.38 -9.34
C MET A 44 -31.06 8.84 -8.99
N MET A 45 -30.12 9.50 -8.32
CA MET A 45 -30.20 10.92 -8.02
C MET A 45 -30.21 11.77 -9.29
N THR A 46 -29.43 11.40 -10.30
CA THR A 46 -29.41 12.08 -11.60
C THR A 46 -30.72 11.87 -12.36
N GLU A 47 -31.22 10.63 -12.45
CA GLU A 47 -32.46 10.28 -13.15
C GLU A 47 -33.71 10.91 -12.49
N SER A 48 -33.69 11.08 -11.17
CA SER A 48 -34.76 11.72 -10.41
C SER A 48 -34.58 13.23 -10.24
N GLU A 49 -33.56 13.82 -10.85
CA GLU A 49 -33.19 15.24 -10.70
C GLU A 49 -33.01 15.66 -9.22
N THR A 50 -32.63 14.73 -8.36
CA THR A 50 -32.42 14.94 -6.92
C THR A 50 -30.99 15.38 -6.65
N GLN A 51 -30.75 16.68 -6.46
CA GLN A 51 -29.41 17.18 -6.15
C GLN A 51 -28.89 16.73 -4.77
N ASN A 52 -29.78 16.65 -3.78
CA ASN A 52 -29.47 16.17 -2.44
C ASN A 52 -30.71 15.65 -1.71
N PHE A 53 -30.49 14.78 -0.73
CA PHE A 53 -31.53 14.32 0.21
C PHE A 53 -30.92 13.99 1.57
N THR A 54 -31.74 13.95 2.61
CA THR A 54 -31.33 13.52 3.96
C THR A 54 -32.08 12.27 4.35
N HIS A 55 -31.35 11.24 4.78
CA HIS A 55 -31.93 10.00 5.29
C HIS A 55 -31.16 9.55 6.53
N ALA A 56 -31.89 9.16 7.59
CA ALA A 56 -31.32 8.70 8.86
C ALA A 56 -30.25 9.64 9.46
N GLY A 57 -30.43 10.97 9.32
CA GLY A 57 -29.50 11.97 9.83
C GLY A 57 -28.24 12.21 8.98
N VAL A 58 -28.14 11.58 7.81
CA VAL A 58 -27.04 11.75 6.85
C VAL A 58 -27.55 12.45 5.59
N MET A 59 -26.83 13.48 5.15
CA MET A 59 -27.12 14.18 3.90
C MET A 59 -26.29 13.56 2.76
N PHE A 60 -26.95 13.24 1.67
CA PHE A 60 -26.37 12.73 0.44
C PHE A 60 -26.55 13.81 -0.64
N SER A 61 -25.50 14.11 -1.39
CA SER A 61 -25.53 15.17 -2.42
C SER A 61 -24.70 14.77 -3.63
N LEU A 62 -25.22 15.03 -4.83
CA LEU A 62 -24.43 14.91 -6.05
C LEU A 62 -23.29 15.94 -6.02
N THR A 63 -22.07 15.45 -6.22
CA THR A 63 -20.90 16.29 -6.41
C THR A 63 -20.15 15.85 -7.65
N THR A 64 -19.72 16.80 -8.47
CA THR A 64 -18.86 16.51 -9.61
C THR A 64 -17.42 16.74 -9.18
N LYS A 65 -16.58 15.71 -9.30
CA LYS A 65 -15.14 15.80 -9.08
C LYS A 65 -14.42 15.48 -10.38
N THR A 66 -13.42 16.28 -10.73
CA THR A 66 -12.53 15.96 -11.84
C THR A 66 -11.57 14.87 -11.39
N HIS A 67 -11.67 13.70 -12.01
CA HIS A 67 -10.70 12.64 -11.88
C HIS A 67 -9.80 12.64 -13.11
N ALA A 68 -8.50 12.82 -12.91
CA ALA A 68 -7.48 12.70 -13.94
C ALA A 68 -6.59 11.51 -13.62
N SER A 69 -6.38 10.64 -14.61
CA SER A 69 -5.44 9.54 -14.54
C SER A 69 -4.50 9.60 -15.74
N ALA A 70 -3.29 9.06 -15.56
CA ALA A 70 -2.36 8.93 -16.68
C ALA A 70 -2.97 8.01 -17.75
N THR A 71 -2.88 8.41 -19.01
CA THR A 71 -3.19 7.52 -20.13
C THR A 71 -2.26 6.30 -20.07
N ALA A 72 -2.79 5.13 -20.42
CA ALA A 72 -2.00 3.91 -20.53
C ALA A 72 -0.73 4.17 -21.38
N ASP A 73 0.40 3.63 -20.91
CA ASP A 73 1.71 3.71 -21.56
C ASP A 73 2.31 5.12 -21.76
N ARG A 74 1.66 6.20 -21.27
CA ARG A 74 2.17 7.59 -21.37
C ARG A 74 2.62 8.18 -20.04
N LYS A 75 2.87 7.34 -19.04
CA LYS A 75 3.25 7.78 -17.70
C LYS A 75 4.55 8.58 -17.70
N ASP A 76 5.54 8.14 -18.47
CA ASP A 76 6.86 8.79 -18.52
C ASP A 76 6.80 10.15 -19.24
N GLU A 77 5.99 10.24 -20.30
CA GLU A 77 5.70 11.51 -20.99
C GLU A 77 4.98 12.49 -20.05
N LEU A 78 3.97 12.02 -19.30
CA LEU A 78 3.25 12.83 -18.32
C LEU A 78 4.21 13.34 -17.23
N PHE A 79 5.07 12.48 -16.70
CA PHE A 79 6.04 12.88 -15.67
C PHE A 79 7.03 13.93 -16.18
N SER A 80 7.51 13.75 -17.41
CA SER A 80 8.40 14.72 -18.07
C SER A 80 7.70 16.06 -18.28
N ALA A 81 6.44 16.06 -18.75
CA ALA A 81 5.64 17.26 -18.92
C ALA A 81 5.35 17.97 -17.59
N LEU A 82 4.97 17.23 -16.55
CA LEU A 82 4.75 17.80 -15.21
C LEU A 82 6.01 18.47 -14.68
N ARG A 83 7.20 17.90 -14.91
CA ARG A 83 8.47 18.50 -14.51
C ARG A 83 8.79 19.76 -15.31
N SER A 84 8.59 19.75 -16.63
CA SER A 84 8.86 20.92 -17.47
C SER A 84 7.94 22.10 -17.16
N GLU A 85 6.69 21.81 -16.78
CA GLU A 85 5.68 22.81 -16.38
C GLU A 85 5.81 23.27 -14.92
N GLY A 86 6.84 22.81 -14.18
CA GLY A 86 7.09 23.22 -12.80
C GLY A 86 6.25 22.49 -11.74
N PHE A 87 5.46 21.49 -12.12
CA PHE A 87 4.68 20.62 -11.24
C PHE A 87 5.41 19.32 -10.87
N GLY A 88 6.75 19.33 -10.89
CA GLY A 88 7.57 18.16 -10.60
C GLY A 88 7.33 17.58 -9.19
N ASN A 89 6.85 18.39 -8.25
CA ASN A 89 6.47 17.96 -6.91
C ASN A 89 5.26 16.98 -6.88
N LEU A 90 4.46 16.93 -7.95
CA LEU A 90 3.42 15.91 -8.10
C LEU A 90 3.99 14.53 -8.45
N VAL A 91 5.24 14.48 -8.94
CA VAL A 91 5.91 13.23 -9.31
C VAL A 91 6.70 12.71 -8.12
N TYR A 92 6.21 11.63 -7.51
CA TYR A 92 6.88 10.95 -6.40
C TYR A 92 7.84 9.88 -6.93
N GLU A 93 9.14 10.13 -6.79
CA GLU A 93 10.18 9.11 -7.01
C GLU A 93 10.40 8.33 -5.72
N THR A 94 10.28 7.01 -5.80
CA THR A 94 10.47 6.13 -4.66
C THR A 94 11.58 5.14 -4.94
N VAL A 95 12.43 4.91 -3.95
CA VAL A 95 13.40 3.83 -3.99
C VAL A 95 12.75 2.57 -3.43
N ASN A 96 12.87 1.45 -4.13
CA ASN A 96 12.38 0.18 -3.60
C ASN A 96 13.18 -0.21 -2.36
N ALA A 97 12.53 -0.24 -1.19
CA ALA A 97 13.19 -0.51 0.08
C ALA A 97 13.93 -1.87 0.08
N LYS A 98 13.40 -2.91 -0.57
CA LYS A 98 14.06 -4.23 -0.62
C LYS A 98 15.33 -4.19 -1.47
N SER A 99 15.26 -3.56 -2.64
CA SER A 99 16.42 -3.37 -3.50
C SER A 99 17.48 -2.49 -2.83
N LEU A 100 17.07 -1.42 -2.15
CA LEU A 100 17.97 -0.59 -1.36
C LEU A 100 18.63 -1.38 -0.23
N SER A 101 17.87 -2.13 0.57
CA SER A 101 18.44 -2.96 1.64
C SER A 101 19.42 -4.01 1.11
N ALA A 102 19.13 -4.61 -0.06
CA ALA A 102 20.03 -5.57 -0.70
C ALA A 102 21.35 -4.89 -1.12
N LEU A 103 21.26 -3.73 -1.79
CA LEU A 103 22.42 -2.94 -2.22
C LEU A 103 23.27 -2.50 -1.02
N VAL A 104 22.66 -1.93 0.01
CA VAL A 104 23.36 -1.46 1.22
C VAL A 104 24.07 -2.64 1.90
N LYS A 105 23.43 -3.80 2.00
CA LYS A 105 24.05 -5.01 2.56
C LYS A 105 25.26 -5.48 1.75
N GLU A 106 25.15 -5.48 0.42
CA GLU A 106 26.25 -5.85 -0.49
C GLU A 106 27.43 -4.89 -0.33
N GLN A 107 27.18 -3.58 -0.33
CA GLN A 107 28.23 -2.58 -0.19
C GLN A 107 28.91 -2.60 1.18
N ILE A 108 28.19 -2.87 2.27
CA ILE A 108 28.79 -3.07 3.59
C ILE A 108 29.76 -4.27 3.55
N ALA A 109 29.33 -5.40 2.97
CA ALA A 109 30.17 -6.60 2.88
C ALA A 109 31.42 -6.40 2.00
N GLU A 110 31.33 -5.57 0.96
CA GLU A 110 32.45 -5.21 0.08
C GLU A 110 33.37 -4.12 0.67
N ASN A 111 32.89 -3.39 1.68
CA ASN A 111 33.58 -2.26 2.32
C ASN A 111 33.96 -2.58 3.77
N ASP A 112 34.59 -3.73 3.99
CA ASP A 112 35.10 -4.19 5.30
C ASP A 112 34.06 -4.13 6.43
N ASP A 113 32.82 -4.53 6.14
CA ASP A 113 31.66 -4.49 7.05
C ASP A 113 31.30 -3.08 7.55
N ALA A 114 31.67 -2.03 6.81
CA ALA A 114 31.35 -0.63 7.10
C ALA A 114 30.43 0.01 6.04
N LEU A 115 29.53 0.89 6.48
CA LEU A 115 28.67 1.67 5.58
C LEU A 115 29.54 2.66 4.76
N PRO A 116 29.39 2.73 3.43
CA PRO A 116 30.10 3.73 2.64
C PRO A 116 29.70 5.17 2.98
N ASP A 117 30.66 6.10 2.98
CA ASP A 117 30.46 7.51 3.37
C ASP A 117 29.32 8.22 2.64
N TRP A 118 29.10 7.90 1.35
CA TRP A 118 28.04 8.55 0.56
C TRP A 118 26.63 8.18 1.03
N GLN A 119 26.48 7.08 1.78
CA GLN A 119 25.20 6.66 2.38
C GLN A 119 25.04 7.15 3.82
N ASP A 120 26.09 7.70 4.43
CA ASP A 120 26.03 8.17 5.80
C ASP A 120 24.99 9.28 5.96
N GLY A 121 24.14 9.16 6.98
CA GLY A 121 23.00 10.03 7.22
C GLY A 121 21.85 9.94 6.21
N LEU A 122 21.99 9.18 5.12
CA LEU A 122 20.94 8.97 4.10
C LEU A 122 20.13 7.70 4.33
N VAL A 123 20.73 6.69 4.95
CA VAL A 123 20.08 5.42 5.28
C VAL A 123 20.21 5.09 6.77
N ASN A 124 19.20 4.40 7.30
CA ASN A 124 19.28 3.81 8.63
C ASN A 124 19.48 2.30 8.49
N VAL A 125 20.62 1.80 8.98
CA VAL A 125 20.99 0.38 8.90
C VAL A 125 20.83 -0.27 10.27
N PHE A 126 20.01 -1.31 10.33
CA PHE A 126 19.86 -2.14 11.52
C PHE A 126 19.53 -3.57 11.12
N GLU A 127 20.00 -4.53 11.93
CA GLU A 127 19.62 -5.92 11.79
C GLU A 127 18.35 -6.22 12.56
N LYS A 128 17.43 -6.95 11.93
CA LYS A 128 16.21 -7.43 12.56
C LYS A 128 16.07 -8.93 12.34
N THR A 129 16.15 -9.70 13.43
CA THR A 129 15.79 -11.11 13.40
C THR A 129 14.27 -11.25 13.30
N THR A 130 13.79 -12.00 12.32
CA THR A 130 12.35 -12.23 12.09
C THR A 130 12.06 -13.70 11.85
N VAL A 131 10.84 -14.13 12.18
CA VAL A 131 10.38 -15.50 11.94
C VAL A 131 9.88 -15.63 10.49
N GLY A 132 10.49 -16.54 9.74
CA GLY A 132 10.03 -16.92 8.39
C GLY A 132 9.02 -18.06 8.45
N VAL A 133 7.90 -17.94 7.72
CA VAL A 133 6.86 -18.98 7.65
C VAL A 133 6.83 -19.57 6.25
N ARG A 134 6.94 -20.90 6.16
CA ARG A 134 6.79 -21.66 4.91
C ARG A 134 5.97 -22.92 5.18
N LYS A 135 5.15 -23.34 4.22
CA LYS A 135 4.46 -24.64 4.30
C LYS A 135 5.51 -25.77 4.24
N SER A 136 5.44 -26.70 5.18
CA SER A 136 6.26 -27.92 5.14
C SER A 136 5.57 -28.97 4.26
N THR A 137 6.34 -29.65 3.41
CA THR A 137 5.88 -30.80 2.61
C THR A 137 6.14 -32.15 3.27
N ARG A 138 6.78 -32.18 4.45
CA ARG A 138 6.97 -33.44 5.18
C ARG A 138 5.71 -33.78 5.98
N LYS A 139 5.16 -34.97 5.70
CA LYS A 139 4.11 -35.64 6.48
C LYS A 139 4.64 -36.08 7.83
#